data_AF-A0A967E184-F1
#
_entry.id   AF-A0A967E184-F1
#
_cell.length_a   1.000
_cell.length_b   1.000
_cell.length_c   1.000
_cell.angle_alpha   90.00
_cell.angle_beta   90.00
_cell.angle_gamma   90.00
#
_symmetry.space_group_name_H-M   'P 1'
#
loop_
_entity.id
_entity.type
_entity.pdbx_description
1 polymer ?
#
loop_
_entity_poly.entity_id
_entity_poly.type
_entity_poly.pdbx_seq_one_letter_code
_entity_poly.pdbx_strand_id
1 'polypeptide(L)'
;MNGSSWSSGVTRYQWLVLFVAWLGWVFDAMDATIYAIVLHPALHDLLHTASGPPTTEQIGWYGGIIFSIFLIGWAIGGISFGIMADRFGR
;
A
#
# COMPACT_ATOMS: atom_id res chain seq x y z
N MET A 1 36.52 19.42 -18.44
CA MET A 1 35.12 18.94 -18.47
C MET A 1 34.45 19.48 -17.22
N ASN A 2 33.75 20.61 -17.33
CA ASN A 2 33.06 21.21 -16.19
C ASN A 2 31.90 20.28 -15.79
N GLY A 3 32.12 19.49 -14.75
CA GLY A 3 31.09 18.67 -14.12
C GLY A 3 30.15 19.57 -13.34
N SER A 4 29.20 20.21 -14.02
CA SER A 4 28.05 20.79 -13.34
C SER A 4 27.35 19.65 -12.60
N SER A 5 27.24 19.77 -11.27
CA SER A 5 26.51 18.80 -10.44
C SER A 5 25.10 18.65 -11.01
N TRP A 6 24.62 17.40 -11.13
CA TRP A 6 23.26 17.08 -11.60
C TRP A 6 22.15 17.85 -10.85
N SER A 7 22.43 18.26 -9.61
CA SER A 7 21.51 19.04 -8.77
C SER A 7 21.45 20.54 -9.07
N SER A 8 22.34 21.08 -9.92
CA SER A 8 22.52 22.53 -10.09
C SER A 8 21.35 23.24 -10.78
N GLY A 9 20.47 22.49 -11.46
CA GLY A 9 19.27 23.00 -12.14
C GLY A 9 17.95 22.70 -11.42
N VAL A 10 17.97 22.01 -10.28
CA VAL A 10 16.75 21.58 -9.59
C VAL A 10 16.29 22.63 -8.59
N THR A 11 15.12 23.21 -8.83
CA THR A 11 14.52 24.22 -7.96
C THR A 11 13.96 23.60 -6.68
N ARG A 12 13.82 24.42 -5.63
CA ARG A 12 13.22 23.98 -4.34
C ARG A 12 11.81 23.41 -4.52
N TYR A 13 11.06 23.91 -5.50
CA TYR A 13 9.74 23.40 -5.84
C TYR A 13 9.79 21.98 -6.41
N GLN A 14 10.75 21.69 -7.31
CA GLN A 14 10.92 20.34 -7.86
C GLN A 14 11.34 19.32 -6.78
N TRP A 15 12.17 19.73 -5.81
CA TRP A 15 12.48 18.91 -4.64
C TRP A 15 11.24 18.66 -3.76
N LEU A 16 10.35 19.64 -3.61
CA LEU A 16 9.10 19.48 -2.88
C LEU A 16 8.16 18.52 -3.61
N VAL A 17 8.00 18.64 -4.93
CA VAL A 17 7.20 17.72 -5.75
C VAL A 17 7.73 16.30 -5.64
N LEU A 18 9.06 16.11 -5.71
CA LEU A 18 9.69 14.82 -5.52
C LEU A 18 9.41 14.23 -4.14
N PHE A 19 9.50 15.05 -3.09
CA PHE A 19 9.23 14.63 -1.72
C PHE A 19 7.76 14.21 -1.54
N VAL A 20 6.81 14.98 -2.08
CA VAL A 20 5.38 14.65 -2.00
C VAL A 20 5.06 13.38 -2.79
N ALA A 21 5.63 13.22 -3.99
CA ALA A 21 5.50 11.99 -4.78
C ALA A 21 6.07 10.78 -4.03
N TRP A 22 7.23 10.94 -3.38
CA TRP A 22 7.83 9.90 -2.55
C TRP A 22 6.98 9.55 -1.32
N LEU A 23 6.38 10.55 -0.66
CA LEU A 23 5.47 10.31 0.46
C LEU A 23 4.26 9.46 0.08
N GLY A 24 3.74 9.61 -1.14
CA GLY A 24 2.68 8.74 -1.66
C GLY A 24 3.09 7.26 -1.61
N TRP A 25 4.31 6.94 -2.00
CA TRP A 25 4.85 5.57 -1.92
C TRP A 25 5.05 5.11 -0.47
N VAL A 26 5.51 5.99 0.41
CA VAL A 26 5.71 5.65 1.83
C VAL A 26 4.39 5.30 2.51
N PHE A 27 3.33 6.05 2.23
CA PHE A 27 2.01 5.77 2.80
C PHE A 27 1.41 4.46 2.29
N ASP A 28 1.60 4.12 1.01
CA ASP A 28 1.19 2.83 0.44
C ASP A 28 1.95 1.65 1.10
N ALA A 29 3.26 1.79 1.27
CA ALA A 29 4.08 0.78 1.95
C ALA A 29 3.73 0.64 3.44
N MET A 30 3.38 1.74 4.11
CA MET A 30 2.94 1.73 5.50
C MET A 30 1.64 0.94 5.65
N ASP A 31 0.65 1.18 4.77
CA ASP A 31 -0.64 0.48 4.81
C ASP A 31 -0.46 -1.04 4.65
N ALA A 32 0.32 -1.47 3.65
CA ALA A 32 0.63 -2.88 3.43
C ALA A 32 1.34 -3.53 4.65
N THR A 33 2.23 -2.78 5.31
CA THR A 33 2.95 -3.25 6.50
C THR A 33 2.02 -3.41 7.70
N ILE A 34 1.15 -2.42 7.94
CA ILE A 34 0.16 -2.49 9.02
C ILE A 34 -0.79 -3.66 8.79
N TYR A 35 -1.27 -3.82 7.55
CA TYR A 35 -2.12 -4.94 7.16
C TYR A 35 -1.48 -6.29 7.50
N ALA A 36 -0.21 -6.49 7.13
CA ALA A 36 0.49 -7.76 7.39
C ALA A 36 0.64 -8.07 8.89
N ILE A 37 0.86 -7.05 9.73
CA ILE A 37 1.01 -7.21 11.19
C ILE A 37 -0.35 -7.49 11.84
N VAL A 38 -1.41 -6.83 11.40
CA VAL A 38 -2.75 -6.89 12.03
C VAL A 38 -3.57 -8.08 11.54
N LEU A 39 -3.31 -8.60 10.34
CA LEU A 39 -4.10 -9.69 9.75
C LEU A 39 -4.23 -10.91 10.67
N HIS A 40 -3.11 -11.40 11.20
CA HIS A 40 -3.09 -12.59 12.05
C HIS A 40 -3.84 -12.41 13.39
N PRO A 41 -3.55 -11.38 14.21
CA PRO A 41 -4.27 -11.16 15.46
C PRO A 41 -5.76 -10.81 15.23
N ALA A 42 -6.10 -10.05 14.19
CA ALA A 42 -7.49 -9.73 13.87
C ALA A 42 -8.29 -11.00 13.50
N LEU A 43 -7.71 -11.89 12.70
CA LEU A 43 -8.35 -13.16 12.36
C LEU A 43 -8.48 -14.09 13.57
N HIS A 44 -7.46 -14.13 14.42
CA HIS A 44 -7.51 -14.92 15.65
C HIS A 44 -8.65 -14.44 16.58
N ASP A 45 -8.83 -13.14 16.72
CA ASP A 45 -9.88 -12.55 17.55
C ASP A 45 -11.28 -12.69 16.92
N LEU A 46 -11.40 -12.52 15.60
CA LEU A 46 -12.66 -12.67 14.88
C LEU A 46 -13.14 -14.13 14.78
N LEU A 47 -12.22 -15.09 14.67
CA LEU A 47 -12.53 -16.52 14.53
C LEU A 47 -12.61 -17.24 15.87
N HIS A 48 -12.32 -16.56 17.00
CA HIS A 48 -12.69 -17.05 18.31
C HIS A 48 -14.21 -17.20 18.39
N THR A 49 -14.68 -18.44 18.25
CA THR A 49 -16.09 -18.80 18.37
C THR A 49 -16.32 -19.50 19.70
N ALA A 50 -17.59 -19.62 20.10
CA ALA A 50 -18.02 -20.28 21.35
C ALA A 50 -17.54 -21.75 21.48
N SER A 51 -16.99 -22.34 20.42
CA SER A 51 -16.54 -23.74 20.31
C SER A 51 -15.03 -23.97 20.44
N GLY A 52 -14.22 -22.93 20.67
CA GLY A 52 -12.77 -23.07 20.94
C GLY A 52 -11.85 -22.22 20.04
N PRO A 53 -10.52 -22.33 20.23
CA PRO A 53 -9.55 -21.55 19.47
C PRO A 53 -9.54 -21.93 17.98
N PRO A 54 -9.42 -20.95 17.06
CA PRO A 54 -9.45 -21.19 15.63
C PRO A 54 -8.27 -22.05 15.16
N THR A 55 -8.52 -22.96 14.22
CA THR A 55 -7.45 -23.79 13.65
C THR A 55 -6.59 -22.98 12.66
N THR A 56 -5.31 -23.32 12.54
CA THR A 56 -4.36 -22.65 11.63
C THR A 56 -4.83 -22.64 10.17
N GLU A 57 -5.56 -23.68 9.76
CA GLU A 57 -6.15 -23.81 8.43
C GLU A 57 -7.26 -22.78 8.16
N GLN A 58 -8.11 -22.51 9.15
CA GLN A 58 -9.16 -21.50 9.05
C GLN A 58 -8.55 -20.09 8.94
N ILE A 59 -7.54 -19.80 9.77
CA ILE A 59 -6.83 -18.51 9.72
C ILE A 59 -6.17 -18.31 8.34
N GLY A 60 -5.54 -19.34 7.78
CA GLY A 60 -4.94 -19.28 6.45
C GLY A 60 -5.96 -19.05 5.35
N TRP A 61 -7.10 -19.74 5.39
CA TRP A 61 -8.18 -19.59 4.40
C TRP A 61 -8.80 -18.19 4.41
N TYR A 62 -9.21 -17.71 5.58
CA TYR A 62 -9.80 -16.37 5.72
C TYR A 62 -8.78 -15.27 5.45
N GLY A 63 -7.53 -15.43 5.88
CA GLY A 63 -6.45 -14.51 5.56
C GLY A 63 -6.18 -14.41 4.06
N GLY A 64 -6.18 -15.54 3.35
CA GLY A 64 -6.05 -15.57 1.90
C GLY A 64 -7.18 -14.85 1.17
N ILE A 65 -8.43 -15.00 1.64
CA ILE A 65 -9.59 -14.30 1.07
C ILE A 65 -9.46 -12.78 1.28
N ILE A 66 -9.17 -12.34 2.51
CA ILE A 66 -9.04 -10.90 2.80
C ILE A 66 -7.90 -10.30 1.99
N PHE A 67 -6.76 -11.00 1.87
CA PHE A 67 -5.63 -10.54 1.08
C PHE A 67 -5.97 -10.46 -0.41
N SER A 68 -6.76 -11.42 -0.93
CA SER A 68 -7.23 -11.38 -2.32
C SER A 68 -8.14 -10.17 -2.57
N ILE A 69 -9.03 -9.84 -1.64
CA ILE A 69 -9.88 -8.63 -1.73
C ILE A 69 -9.03 -7.37 -1.70
N PHE A 70 -8.01 -7.33 -0.83
CA PHE A 70 -7.04 -6.23 -0.78
C PHE A 70 -6.33 -6.04 -2.13
N LEU A 71 -5.83 -7.11 -2.76
CA LEU A 71 -5.19 -7.05 -4.07
C LEU A 71 -6.14 -6.58 -5.18
N ILE A 72 -7.41 -6.99 -5.14
CA ILE A 72 -8.43 -6.50 -6.07
C ILE A 72 -8.64 -5.00 -5.89
N GLY A 73 -8.75 -4.53 -4.63
CA GLY A 73 -8.85 -3.11 -4.32
C GLY A 73 -7.64 -2.31 -4.84
N TRP A 74 -6.44 -2.85 -4.67
CA TRP A 74 -5.20 -2.26 -5.18
C TRP A 74 -5.19 -2.17 -6.71
N ALA A 75 -5.61 -3.23 -7.40
CA ALA A 75 -5.72 -3.23 -8.85
C ALA A 75 -6.74 -2.21 -9.37
N ILE A 76 -7.93 -2.14 -8.74
CA ILE A 76 -8.96 -1.16 -9.08
C ILE A 76 -8.44 0.25 -8.82
N GLY A 77 -7.78 0.49 -7.69
CA GLY A 77 -7.15 1.76 -7.36
C GLY A 77 -6.14 2.19 -8.44
N GLY A 78 -5.21 1.31 -8.80
CA GLY A 78 -4.20 1.58 -9.84
C GLY A 78 -4.82 1.92 -11.19
N ILE A 79 -5.85 1.19 -11.61
CA ILE A 79 -6.57 1.47 -12.87
C ILE A 79 -7.30 2.82 -12.80
N SER A 80 -8.01 3.07 -11.69
CA SER A 80 -8.79 4.29 -11.49
C SER A 80 -7.91 5.53 -11.45
N PHE A 81 -6.82 5.49 -10.67
CA PHE A 81 -5.85 6.57 -10.57
C PHE A 81 -5.04 6.74 -11.86
N GLY A 82 -4.75 5.66 -12.59
CA GLY A 82 -4.15 5.74 -13.93
C GLY A 82 -5.03 6.52 -14.91
N ILE A 83 -6.31 6.18 -15.00
CA ILE A 83 -7.28 6.90 -15.85
C ILE A 83 -7.41 8.37 -15.41
N MET A 84 -7.39 8.63 -14.10
CA MET A 84 -7.48 9.98 -13.56
C MET A 84 -6.24 10.82 -13.89
N ALA A 85 -5.03 10.25 -13.76
CA ALA A 85 -3.78 10.90 -14.13
C ALA A 85 -3.70 11.22 -15.63
N ASP A 86 -4.21 10.33 -16.48
CA ASP A 86 -4.29 10.55 -17.93
C ASP A 86 -5.25 11.69 -18.30
N ARG A 87 -6.32 11.88 -17.52
CA ARG A 87 -7.36 12.88 -17.81
C ARG A 87 -7.10 14.25 -17.23
N PHE A 88 -6.49 14.34 -16.05
CA PHE A 88 -6.27 15.62 -15.33
C PHE A 88 -4.81 16.09 -15.34
N GLY A 89 -3.89 15.27 -15.84
CA GLY A 89 -2.46 15.49 -15.70
C GLY A 89 -1.90 14.80 -14.45
N ARG A 90 -0.61 14.49 -14.51
CA ARG A 90 0.15 13.75 -13.47
C ARG A 90 0.33 14.58 -12.22
#